data_AF-A0A950ANX0-F1
#
_entry.id   AF-A0A950ANX0-F1
#
_cell.length_a   1.000
_cell.length_b   1.000
_cell.length_c   1.000
_cell.angle_alpha   90.00
_cell.angle_beta   90.00
_cell.angle_gamma   90.00
#
_symmetry.space_group_name_H-M   'P 1'
#
loop_
_entity.id
_entity.type
_entity.pdbx_description
1 polymer ?
#
loop_
_entity_poly.entity_id
_entity_poly.type
_entity_poly.pdbx_seq_one_letter_code
_entity_poly.pdbx_strand_id
1 'polypeptide(L)' 'MTGRRNAATAPGVLNLDKPTGVTSRAVVDRVARPLRGVKVGHAGTLDPLASGVLVVCVG' A
#
# COMPACT_ATOMS: atom_id res chain seq x y z
N MET A 1 20.73 -22.81 -8.27
CA MET A 1 20.22 -21.42 -8.43
C MET A 1 18.73 -21.48 -8.76
N THR A 2 17.86 -21.53 -7.75
CA THR A 2 16.41 -21.60 -7.98
C THR A 2 15.90 -20.18 -8.14
N GLY A 3 15.65 -19.76 -9.38
CA GLY A 3 15.07 -18.45 -9.68
C GLY A 3 13.74 -18.30 -8.96
N ARG A 4 13.64 -17.34 -8.04
CA ARG A 4 12.39 -16.96 -7.38
C ARG A 4 11.47 -16.45 -8.49
N ARG A 5 10.50 -17.27 -8.90
CA ARG A 5 9.46 -16.86 -9.85
C ARG A 5 8.86 -15.56 -9.33
N ASN A 6 8.93 -14.51 -10.13
CA ASN A 6 8.18 -13.29 -9.88
C ASN A 6 6.71 -13.67 -10.04
N ALA A 7 6.04 -14.01 -8.93
CA ALA A 7 4.60 -14.21 -8.97
C ALA A 7 3.99 -12.89 -9.42
N ALA A 8 3.24 -12.91 -10.52
CA ALA A 8 2.48 -11.74 -10.94
C ALA A 8 1.63 -11.30 -9.74
N THR A 9 1.79 -10.05 -9.31
CA THR A 9 0.98 -9.52 -8.21
C THR A 9 -0.43 -9.37 -8.75
N ALA A 10 -1.37 -10.15 -8.21
CA ALA A 10 -2.78 -10.03 -8.57
C ALA A 10 -3.33 -8.68 -8.08
N PRO A 11 -4.23 -8.03 -8.85
CA PRO A 11 -4.87 -6.81 -8.39
C PRO A 11 -5.74 -7.08 -7.15
N GLY A 12 -5.81 -6.10 -6.25
CA GLY A 12 -6.53 -6.26 -5.00
C GLY A 12 -6.62 -4.96 -4.18
N VAL A 13 -7.28 -5.08 -3.04
CA VAL A 13 -7.51 -3.98 -2.09
C VAL A 13 -7.04 -4.42 -0.71
N LEU A 14 -6.31 -3.54 -0.02
CA LEU A 14 -5.85 -3.68 1.35
C LEU A 14 -6.63 -2.70 2.22
N ASN A 15 -7.29 -3.21 3.25
CA ASN A 15 -7.88 -2.41 4.31
C ASN A 15 -6.84 -2.24 5.42
N LEU A 16 -6.19 -1.08 5.49
CA LEU A 16 -5.12 -0.82 6.46
C LEU A 16 -5.63 0.13 7.54
N ASP A 17 -5.26 -0.14 8.79
CA ASP A 17 -5.40 0.84 9.87
C ASP A 17 -4.17 1.77 9.85
N LYS A 18 -4.36 3.02 9.43
CA LYS A 18 -3.31 4.04 9.38
C LYS A 18 -3.08 4.58 10.79
N PRO A 19 -1.84 4.56 11.32
CA PRO A 19 -1.54 5.21 12.58
C PRO A 19 -1.50 6.75 12.44
N THR A 20 -1.74 7.45 13.55
CA THR A 20 -1.45 8.88 13.68
C THR A 20 0.05 9.16 13.50
N GLY A 21 0.38 10.35 12.99
CA GLY A 21 1.76 10.79 12.74
C GLY A 21 2.34 10.33 11.40
N VAL A 22 1.58 9.58 10.59
CA VAL A 22 2.02 9.08 9.28
C VAL A 22 1.10 9.60 8.18
N THR A 23 1.67 10.06 7.07
CA THR A 23 0.90 10.50 5.91
C THR A 23 0.31 9.30 5.15
N SER A 24 -0.83 9.49 4.49
CA SER A 24 -1.43 8.44 3.64
C SER A 24 -0.47 8.00 2.51
N ARG A 25 0.35 8.93 1.99
CA ARG A 25 1.37 8.63 0.98
C ARG A 25 2.48 7.72 1.52
N ALA A 26 2.92 7.92 2.75
CA ALA A 26 3.94 7.09 3.38
C ALA A 26 3.47 5.64 3.59
N VAL A 27 2.16 5.43 3.85
CA VAL A 27 1.57 4.09 3.88
C VAL A 27 1.64 3.44 2.49
N VAL A 28 1.24 4.18 1.44
CA VAL A 28 1.35 3.71 0.05
C VAL A 28 2.79 3.33 -0.31
N ASP A 29 3.78 4.15 0.07
CA ASP A 29 5.20 3.83 -0.18
C ASP A 29 5.65 2.55 0.53
N ARG A 30 5.15 2.33 1.74
CA ARG A 30 5.45 1.12 2.52
C ARG A 30 4.85 -0.14 1.88
N VAL A 31 3.65 -0.03 1.29
CA VAL A 31 3.00 -1.11 0.52
C VAL A 31 3.69 -1.34 -0.82
N ALA A 32 4.07 -0.27 -1.54
CA ALA A 32 4.66 -0.36 -2.86
C ALA A 32 6.11 -0.92 -2.85
N ARG A 33 6.87 -0.69 -1.76
CA ARG A 33 8.28 -1.10 -1.65
C ARG A 33 8.54 -2.60 -1.92
N PRO A 34 7.78 -3.55 -1.36
CA PRO A 34 7.93 -4.97 -1.70
C PRO A 34 7.35 -5.35 -3.08
N LEU A 35 6.46 -4.54 -3.66
CA LEU A 35 5.70 -4.82 -4.88
C LEU A 35 6.28 -4.13 -6.13
N ARG A 36 7.62 -4.05 -6.22
CA ARG A 36 8.34 -3.31 -7.28
C ARG A 36 7.69 -3.46 -8.66
N GLY A 37 7.33 -2.34 -9.28
CA GLY A 37 6.72 -2.31 -10.62
C GLY A 37 5.19 -2.48 -10.66
N VAL A 38 4.54 -2.64 -9.51
CA VAL A 38 3.08 -2.67 -9.36
C VAL A 38 2.58 -1.28 -8.99
N LYS A 39 1.46 -0.84 -9.60
CA LYS A 39 0.80 0.42 -9.24
C LYS A 39 0.12 0.27 -7.88
N VAL A 40 0.27 1.29 -7.04
CA VAL A 40 -0.35 1.34 -5.71
C VAL A 40 -0.86 2.75 -5.45
N GLY A 41 -2.08 2.86 -4.91
CA GLY A 41 -2.70 4.13 -4.54
C GLY A 41 -3.72 3.94 -3.41
N HIS A 42 -4.23 5.04 -2.83
CA HIS A 42 -5.28 4.97 -1.82
C HIS A 42 -6.60 5.57 -2.32
N ALA A 43 -7.73 5.09 -1.80
CA ALA A 43 -9.07 5.57 -2.19
C ALA A 43 -9.53 6.82 -1.43
N GLY A 44 -8.65 7.45 -0.65
CA GLY A 44 -8.91 8.70 0.05
C GLY A 44 -7.71 9.07 0.93
N THR A 45 -7.40 10.36 1.02
CA THR A 45 -6.36 10.84 1.93
C THR A 45 -6.93 10.97 3.33
N LEU A 46 -6.22 10.40 4.30
CA LEU A 46 -6.33 10.76 5.71
C LEU A 46 -5.22 11.75 6.09
N ASP A 47 -5.56 12.74 6.92
CA ASP A 47 -4.61 13.68 7.49
C ASP A 47 -3.49 12.95 8.26
N PRO A 48 -2.29 13.55 8.35
CA PRO A 48 -1.20 12.97 9.13
C PRO A 48 -1.60 12.68 10.59
N LEU A 49 -2.46 13.52 11.17
CA LEU A 49 -2.92 13.37 12.55
C LEU A 49 -4.08 12.37 12.72
N ALA A 50 -4.79 12.04 11.65
CA ALA A 50 -5.89 11.08 11.68
C ALA A 50 -5.37 9.64 11.83
N SER A 51 -6.15 8.78 12.47
CA SER A 51 -5.98 7.32 12.44
C SER A 51 -7.20 6.64 11.84
N GLY A 52 -7.10 5.35 11.55
CA GLY A 52 -8.23 4.55 11.08
C GLY A 52 -8.08 4.05 9.64
N VAL A 53 -9.21 3.67 9.05
CA VAL A 53 -9.25 2.92 7.79
C VAL A 53 -8.70 3.75 6.62
N LEU A 54 -7.59 3.27 6.06
CA LEU A 54 -7.02 3.69 4.78
C LEU A 54 -7.11 2.54 3.78
N VAL A 55 -8.00 2.69 2.80
CA VAL A 55 -8.15 1.73 1.71
C VAL A 55 -7.03 1.94 0.68
N VAL A 56 -6.20 0.91 0.47
CA VAL A 56 -5.09 0.92 -0.49
C VAL A 56 -5.37 -0.07 -1.61
N CYS A 57 -5.38 0.40 -2.85
CA CYS A 57 -5.51 -0.41 -4.06
C CYS A 57 -4.13 -0.78 -4.60
N VAL A 58 -3.97 -2.03 -5.02
CA VAL A 58 -2.75 -2.61 -5.60
C VAL A 58 -3.13 -3.26 -6.93
N GLY A 59 -2.35 -3.00 -7.99
CA GLY A 59 -2.60 -3.55 -9.32
C GLY A 59 -2.49 -2.51 -10.42
#